data_AF-A0A2P8FJP1-F1
#
_entry.id   AF-A0A2P8FJP1-F1
#
_cell.length_a   1.000
_cell.length_b   1.000
_cell.length_c   1.000
_cell.angle_alpha   90.00
_cell.angle_beta   90.00
_cell.angle_gamma   90.00
#
_symmetry.space_group_name_H-M   'P 1'
#
loop_
_entity.id
_entity.type
_entity.pdbx_description
1 polymer ?
#
loop_
_entity_poly.entity_id
_entity_poly.type
_entity_poly.pdbx_seq_one_letter_code
_entity_poly.pdbx_strand_id
1 'polypeptide(L)'
;MTQVQALGDAGTHFWLTRSVARTMGVSLSEAMAEGDLSAADYSALVTRCRACLWVSDCQAWLARQAPGQPCAPECCLHKAVFEMLAERQR
;
A
#
# COMPACT_ATOMS: atom_id res chain seq x y z
N MET A 1 29.57 -9.54 -8.84
CA MET A 1 29.37 -9.21 -7.41
C MET A 1 27.90 -8.85 -7.26
N THR A 2 27.11 -9.68 -6.58
CA THR A 2 25.67 -9.42 -6.40
C THR A 2 25.50 -8.39 -5.30
N GLN A 3 25.09 -7.17 -5.64
CA GLN A 3 24.87 -6.11 -4.66
C GLN A 3 23.56 -6.38 -3.92
N VAL A 4 23.67 -6.67 -2.62
CA VAL A 4 22.52 -6.82 -1.73
C VAL A 4 22.08 -5.42 -1.29
N GLN A 5 20.99 -4.90 -1.86
CA GLN A 5 20.39 -3.66 -1.38
C GLN A 5 19.55 -3.93 -0.13
N ALA A 6 19.77 -3.15 0.93
CA ALA A 6 18.93 -3.18 2.11
C ALA A 6 17.56 -2.59 1.80
N LEU A 7 16.50 -3.38 2.06
CA LEU A 7 15.12 -2.92 1.99
C LEU A 7 14.80 -2.01 3.19
N GLY A 8 13.81 -1.13 3.03
CA GLY A 8 13.26 -0.34 4.14
C GLY A 8 12.71 -1.21 5.29
N ASP A 9 12.49 -0.59 6.45
CA ASP A 9 11.97 -1.26 7.65
C ASP A 9 10.59 -1.91 7.39
N ALA A 10 10.46 -3.19 7.71
CA ALA A 10 9.24 -3.93 7.42
C ALA A 10 8.01 -3.40 8.16
N GLY A 11 8.16 -2.96 9.41
CA GLY A 11 7.09 -2.39 10.22
C GLY A 11 6.61 -1.04 9.70
N THR A 12 7.54 -0.15 9.34
CA THR A 12 7.20 1.14 8.71
C THR A 12 6.38 0.93 7.43
N HIS A 13 6.86 0.05 6.54
CA HIS A 13 6.20 -0.17 5.25
C HIS A 13 4.89 -0.95 5.36
N PHE A 14 4.75 -1.81 6.38
CA PHE A 14 3.46 -2.41 6.71
C PHE A 14 2.42 -1.34 7.05
N TRP A 15 2.76 -0.39 7.93
CA TRP A 15 1.85 0.70 8.30
C TRP A 15 1.56 1.65 7.14
N LEU A 16 2.56 1.99 6.32
CA LEU A 16 2.35 2.81 5.13
C LEU A 16 1.37 2.15 4.15
N THR A 17 1.55 0.86 3.87
CA THR A 17 0.67 0.10 2.97
C THR A 17 -0.78 0.15 3.45
N ARG A 18 -1.00 -0.06 4.76
CA ARG A 18 -2.34 0.02 5.37
C ARG A 18 -2.92 1.43 5.34
N SER A 19 -2.11 2.45 5.64
CA SER A 19 -2.56 3.84 5.66
C SER A 19 -2.98 4.31 4.27
N VAL A 20 -2.22 3.97 3.22
CA VAL A 20 -2.61 4.31 1.83
C VAL A 20 -3.92 3.61 1.46
N ALA A 21 -4.05 2.31 1.71
CA ALA A 21 -5.28 1.57 1.43
C ALA A 21 -6.49 2.19 2.13
N ARG A 22 -6.37 2.49 3.43
CA ARG A 22 -7.43 3.14 4.22
C ARG A 22 -7.80 4.51 3.66
N THR A 23 -6.82 5.33 3.29
CA THR A 23 -7.10 6.65 2.70
C THR A 23 -7.89 6.52 1.40
N MET A 24 -7.65 5.46 0.63
CA MET A 24 -8.40 5.10 -0.59
C MET A 24 -9.76 4.43 -0.33
N GLY A 25 -10.17 4.29 0.93
CA GLY A 25 -11.41 3.60 1.28
C GLY A 25 -11.34 2.07 1.20
N VAL A 26 -10.13 1.50 1.10
CA VAL A 26 -9.92 0.04 1.00
C VAL A 26 -9.63 -0.56 2.37
N SER A 27 -10.41 -1.56 2.75
CA SER A 27 -10.17 -2.46 3.86
C SER A 27 -9.37 -3.68 3.41
N LEU A 28 -8.06 -3.70 3.69
CA LEU A 28 -7.23 -4.88 3.39
C LEU A 28 -7.62 -6.11 4.19
N SER A 29 -8.15 -5.93 5.40
CA SER A 29 -8.65 -7.04 6.22
C SER A 29 -9.87 -7.70 5.59
N GLU A 30 -10.81 -6.90 5.07
CA GLU A 30 -11.99 -7.39 4.37
C GLU A 30 -11.63 -8.06 3.06
N ALA A 31 -10.73 -7.46 2.26
CA ALA A 31 -10.20 -8.08 1.05
C ALA A 31 -9.58 -9.47 1.34
N MET A 32 -8.90 -9.64 2.47
CA MET A 32 -8.39 -10.95 2.87
C MET A 32 -9.48 -11.91 3.34
N ALA A 33 -10.51 -11.41 4.03
CA ALA A 33 -11.63 -12.22 4.50
C ALA A 33 -12.48 -12.77 3.34
N GLU A 34 -12.72 -11.95 2.31
CA GLU A 34 -13.50 -12.30 1.11
C GLU A 34 -12.66 -13.09 0.07
N GLY A 35 -11.36 -13.25 0.30
CA GLY A 35 -10.45 -13.98 -0.61
C GLY A 35 -9.99 -13.16 -1.81
N ASP A 36 -10.28 -11.86 -1.85
CA ASP A 36 -9.81 -10.92 -2.88
C ASP A 36 -8.31 -10.60 -2.79
N LEU A 37 -7.71 -10.80 -1.61
CA LEU A 37 -6.30 -10.60 -1.35
C LEU A 37 -5.76 -11.74 -0.49
N SER A 38 -4.75 -12.47 -0.95
CA SER A 38 -4.12 -13.49 -0.09
C SER A 38 -3.12 -12.85 0.89
N ALA A 39 -2.85 -13.53 2.01
CA ALA A 39 -1.81 -13.09 2.95
C ALA A 39 -0.41 -13.02 2.30
N ALA A 40 -0.14 -13.92 1.34
CA ALA A 40 1.11 -13.93 0.58
C ALA A 40 1.21 -12.70 -0.34
N ASP A 41 0.13 -12.37 -1.04
CA ASP A 41 0.07 -11.17 -1.89
C ASP A 41 0.18 -9.90 -1.06
N TYR A 42 -0.46 -9.86 0.10
CA TYR A 42 -0.32 -8.72 1.01
C TYR A 42 1.12 -8.54 1.50
N SER A 43 1.80 -9.63 1.88
CA SER A 43 3.23 -9.59 2.22
C SER A 43 4.10 -9.12 1.04
N ALA A 44 3.74 -9.53 -0.19
CA ALA A 44 4.42 -9.07 -1.40
C ALA A 44 4.22 -7.57 -1.65
N LEU A 45 3.02 -7.02 -1.39
CA LEU A 45 2.78 -5.57 -1.44
C LEU A 45 3.67 -4.83 -0.45
N VAL A 46 3.70 -5.27 0.82
CA VAL A 46 4.59 -4.66 1.83
C VAL A 46 6.05 -4.72 1.38
N THR A 47 6.49 -5.86 0.84
CA THR A 47 7.86 -6.04 0.34
C THR A 47 8.18 -5.11 -0.84
N ARG A 48 7.26 -4.91 -1.78
CA ARG A 48 7.44 -3.95 -2.89
C ARG A 48 7.50 -2.52 -2.39
N CYS A 49 6.66 -2.17 -1.40
CA CYS A 49 6.72 -0.86 -0.76
C CYS A 49 8.08 -0.59 -0.14
N ARG A 50 8.73 -1.60 0.48
CA ARG A 50 10.07 -1.47 1.10
C ARG A 50 11.19 -1.13 0.11
N ALA A 51 10.98 -1.38 -1.18
CA ALA A 51 11.90 -1.00 -2.24
C ALA A 51 11.53 0.34 -2.91
N CYS A 52 10.46 1.01 -2.45
CA CYS A 52 9.99 2.25 -3.04
C CYS A 52 10.97 3.40 -2.75
N LEU A 53 11.27 4.20 -3.78
CA LEU A 53 12.13 5.38 -3.67
C LEU A 53 11.38 6.65 -3.24
N TRP A 54 10.04 6.61 -3.23
CA TRP A 54 9.16 7.77 -3.04
C TRP A 54 8.46 7.76 -1.66
N VAL A 55 9.09 7.16 -0.66
CA VAL A 55 8.48 6.97 0.68
C VAL A 55 8.22 8.31 1.38
N SER A 56 9.15 9.26 1.26
CA SER A 56 8.99 10.59 1.84
C SER A 56 7.79 11.33 1.24
N ASP A 57 7.60 11.26 -0.07
CA ASP A 57 6.43 11.84 -0.75
C ASP A 57 5.13 11.13 -0.33
N CYS A 58 5.16 9.80 -0.19
CA CYS A 58 4.03 9.03 0.31
C CYS A 58 3.62 9.47 1.73
N GLN A 59 4.58 9.67 2.63
CA GLN A 59 4.32 10.17 3.99
C GLN A 59 3.78 11.59 3.97
N ALA A 60 4.37 12.48 3.16
CA ALA A 60 3.95 13.86 3.03
C ALA A 60 2.55 13.98 2.41
N TRP A 61 2.20 13.07 1.51
CA TRP A 61 0.84 12.92 0.98
C TRP A 61 -0.10 12.44 2.08
N LEU A 62 0.20 11.33 2.77
CA LEU A 62 -0.62 10.80 3.87
C LEU A 62 -0.92 11.84 4.96
N ALA A 63 0.05 12.69 5.30
CA ALA A 63 -0.12 13.74 6.30
C ALA A 63 -1.13 14.84 5.89
N ARG A 64 -1.41 14.99 4.58
CA ARG A 64 -2.31 16.02 4.04
C ARG A 64 -3.71 15.49 3.72
N GLN A 65 -3.89 14.17 3.62
CA GLN A 65 -5.15 13.59 3.15
C GLN A 65 -6.14 13.37 4.30
N ALA A 66 -7.40 13.73 4.06
CA ALA A 66 -8.53 13.20 4.82
C ALA A 66 -8.84 11.75 4.39
N PRO A 67 -9.42 10.90 5.25
CA PRO A 67 -9.91 9.57 4.87
C PRO A 67 -10.95 9.65 3.73
N GLY A 68 -10.92 8.71 2.78
CA GLY A 68 -11.91 8.62 1.69
C GLY A 68 -11.53 9.38 0.41
N GLN A 69 -10.24 9.62 0.19
CA GLN A 69 -9.74 10.25 -1.04
C GLN A 69 -9.56 9.18 -2.14
N PRO A 70 -10.10 9.40 -3.35
CA PRO A 70 -10.27 8.34 -4.34
C PRO A 70 -8.97 7.87 -5.00
N CYS A 71 -7.87 8.62 -4.88
CA CYS A 71 -6.66 8.35 -5.64
C CYS A 71 -5.41 8.37 -4.76
N ALA A 72 -4.64 7.28 -4.78
CA ALA A 72 -3.26 7.25 -4.31
C ALA A 72 -2.39 8.25 -5.09
N PRO A 73 -1.23 8.66 -4.55
CA PRO A 73 -0.27 9.43 -5.33
C PRO A 73 0.18 8.62 -6.55
N GLU A 74 0.39 9.27 -7.70
CA GLU A 74 0.68 8.57 -8.96
C GLU A 74 1.95 7.70 -8.90
N CYS A 75 2.89 8.04 -8.03
CA CYS A 75 4.10 7.27 -7.78
C CYS A 75 3.87 6.00 -6.93
N CYS A 76 2.66 5.76 -6.43
CA CYS A 76 2.37 4.60 -5.60
C CYS A 76 2.31 3.31 -6.43
N LEU A 77 3.24 2.39 -6.17
CA LEU A 77 3.29 1.06 -6.79
C LEU A 77 2.04 0.20 -6.53
N HIS A 78 1.22 0.57 -5.54
CA HIS A 78 0.02 -0.17 -5.16
C HIS A 78 -1.27 0.41 -5.76
N LYS A 79 -1.20 1.55 -6.46
CA LYS A 79 -2.38 2.29 -6.94
C LYS A 79 -3.38 1.37 -7.64
N ALA A 80 -2.94 0.61 -8.66
CA ALA A 80 -3.81 -0.28 -9.42
C ALA A 80 -4.44 -1.41 -8.57
N VAL A 81 -3.69 -1.99 -7.63
CA VAL A 81 -4.21 -3.05 -6.76
C VAL A 81 -5.27 -2.49 -5.81
N PHE A 82 -5.04 -1.31 -5.25
CA PHE A 82 -6.00 -0.66 -4.36
C PHE A 82 -7.24 -0.16 -5.09
N GLU A 83 -7.10 0.36 -6.32
CA GLU A 83 -8.25 0.71 -7.17
C GLU A 83 -9.14 -0.51 -7.46
N MET A 84 -8.54 -1.63 -7.84
CA MET A 84 -9.27 -2.90 -8.03
C MET A 84 -9.97 -3.36 -6.74
N LEU A 85 -9.30 -3.31 -5.58
CA LEU A 85 -9.92 -3.71 -4.32
C LEU A 85 -11.05 -2.75 -3.90
N ALA A 86 -10.90 -1.45 -4.17
CA ALA A 86 -11.95 -0.46 -3.92
C ALA A 86 -13.19 -0.67 -4.81
N GLU A 87 -13.04 -1.28 -5.98
CA GLU A 87 -14.17 -1.69 -6.83
C GLU A 87 -14.91 -2.91 -6.27
N ARG A 88 -14.19 -3.86 -5.65
CA ARG A 88 -14.81 -5.05 -5.03
C ARG A 88 -15.54 -4.75 -3.72
N GLN A 89 -15.13 -3.68 -3.02
CA GLN A 89 -15.68 -3.26 -1.73
C GLN A 89 -16.77 -2.18 -1.86
N ARG A 90 -17.27 -1.96 -3.07
CA ARG A 90 -18.30 -0.94 -3.37
C ARG A 90 -19.71 -1.50 -3.37
#